data_AF-A0A800IHM8-F1
#
_entry.id   AF-A0A800IHM8-F1
#
_cell.length_a   1.000
_cell.length_b   1.000
_cell.length_c   1.000
_cell.angle_alpha   90.00
_cell.angle_beta   90.00
_cell.angle_gamma   90.00
#
_symmetry.space_group_name_H-M   'P 1'
#
loop_
_entity.id
_entity.type
_entity.pdbx_description
1 polymer ?
#
loop_
_entity_poly.entity_id
_entity_poly.type
_entity_poly.pdbx_seq_one_letter_code
_entity_poly.pdbx_strand_id
1 'polypeptide(L)'
;MRPDSLRQLFDAGGESRFTDLSWQAEGILLDLSKQRIQPKSLDLLLELARQRQLPKAIERLFNGGIVNPSELRPALHTALRQSQGPYPKVDGQDTGQLIADNLANMQR
;
A
#
# COMPACT_ATOMS: atom_id res chain seq x y z
N MET A 1 26.90 -2.37 16.95
CA MET A 1 26.95 -3.37 15.85
C MET A 1 27.10 -2.59 14.55
N ARG A 2 28.11 -2.87 13.71
CA ARG A 2 28.20 -2.23 12.38
C ARG A 2 27.24 -2.95 11.44
N PRO A 3 26.37 -2.25 10.70
CA PRO A 3 25.51 -2.90 9.73
C PRO A 3 26.34 -3.44 8.55
N ASP A 4 25.97 -4.61 8.04
CA ASP A 4 26.61 -5.23 6.88
C ASP A 4 26.61 -4.28 5.67
N SER A 5 27.69 -4.30 4.89
CA SER A 5 27.75 -3.59 3.62
C SER A 5 26.87 -4.29 2.57
N LEU A 6 26.44 -3.55 1.54
CA LEU A 6 25.68 -4.16 0.45
C LEU A 6 26.46 -5.28 -0.25
N ARG A 7 27.78 -5.12 -0.46
CA ARG A 7 28.61 -6.18 -1.03
C ARG A 7 28.50 -7.47 -0.21
N GLN A 8 28.69 -7.39 1.10
CA GLN A 8 28.58 -8.56 1.99
C GLN A 8 27.18 -9.20 1.93
N LEU A 9 26.13 -8.40 1.79
CA LEU A 9 24.76 -8.91 1.66
C LEU A 9 24.51 -9.61 0.31
N PHE A 10 25.14 -9.14 -0.77
CA PHE A 10 25.15 -9.83 -2.07
C PHE A 10 25.98 -11.11 -2.02
N ASP A 11 27.15 -11.09 -1.39
CA ASP A 11 27.99 -12.27 -1.23
C ASP A 11 27.25 -13.36 -0.41
N ALA A 12 26.53 -12.96 0.65
CA ALA A 12 25.77 -13.88 1.50
C ALA A 12 24.49 -14.41 0.84
N GLY A 13 23.79 -13.59 0.05
CA GLY A 13 22.56 -13.97 -0.65
C GLY A 13 22.80 -14.63 -2.01
N GLY A 14 24.03 -14.56 -2.54
CA GLY A 14 24.41 -15.12 -3.84
C GLY A 14 23.51 -14.65 -4.98
N GLU A 15 23.30 -15.53 -5.94
CA GLU A 15 22.51 -15.27 -7.15
C GLU A 15 21.00 -15.10 -6.86
N SER A 16 20.49 -15.64 -5.74
CA SER A 16 19.05 -15.56 -5.40
C SER A 16 18.65 -14.23 -4.79
N ARG A 17 19.59 -13.40 -4.32
CA ARG A 17 19.26 -12.14 -3.63
C ARG A 17 18.34 -11.23 -4.44
N PHE A 18 18.53 -11.19 -5.77
CA PHE A 18 17.65 -10.42 -6.64
C PHE A 18 16.23 -10.98 -6.62
N THR A 19 16.05 -12.28 -6.83
CA THR A 19 14.73 -12.92 -6.90
C THR A 19 14.02 -12.92 -5.55
N ASP A 20 14.76 -13.05 -4.45
CA ASP A 20 14.20 -13.13 -3.09
C ASP A 20 13.71 -11.76 -2.56
N LEU A 21 14.22 -10.67 -3.14
CA LEU A 21 13.91 -9.29 -2.74
C LEU A 21 13.35 -8.46 -3.90
N SER A 22 12.77 -9.11 -4.90
CA SER A 22 12.10 -8.43 -6.01
C SER A 22 10.71 -9.00 -6.27
N TRP A 23 9.79 -8.12 -6.67
CA TRP A 23 8.43 -8.48 -7.05
C TRP A 23 8.05 -7.79 -8.35
N GLN A 24 7.22 -8.45 -9.15
CA GLN A 24 6.68 -7.89 -10.37
C GLN A 24 5.16 -7.96 -10.36
N ALA A 25 4.49 -6.88 -10.74
CA ALA A 25 3.04 -6.81 -10.89
C ALA A 25 2.68 -5.77 -11.94
N GLU A 26 1.72 -6.07 -12.81
CA GLU A 26 1.17 -5.12 -13.81
C GLU A 26 2.25 -4.38 -14.63
N GLY A 27 3.32 -5.10 -15.02
CA GLY A 27 4.44 -4.53 -15.79
C GLY A 27 5.44 -3.69 -14.97
N ILE A 28 5.25 -3.56 -13.65
CA ILE A 28 6.14 -2.83 -12.74
C ILE A 28 7.03 -3.82 -11.99
N LEU A 29 8.35 -3.56 -11.97
CA LEU A 29 9.34 -4.28 -11.15
C LEU A 29 9.71 -3.45 -9.92
N LEU A 30 9.50 -4.02 -8.73
CA LEU A 30 10.04 -3.53 -7.48
C LEU A 30 11.28 -4.34 -7.11
N ASP A 31 12.47 -3.76 -7.26
CA ASP A 31 13.76 -4.36 -6.87
C ASP A 31 14.26 -3.77 -5.54
N LEU A 32 14.19 -4.54 -4.46
CA LEU A 32 14.75 -4.19 -3.15
C LEU A 32 16.10 -4.86 -2.87
N SER A 33 16.69 -5.59 -3.83
CA SER A 33 17.95 -6.34 -3.63
C SER A 33 19.12 -5.44 -3.23
N LYS A 34 19.10 -4.18 -3.66
CA LYS A 34 20.13 -3.17 -3.37
C LYS A 34 19.87 -2.38 -2.08
N GLN A 35 18.85 -2.76 -1.30
CA GLN A 35 18.62 -2.22 0.04
C GLN A 35 19.39 -3.02 1.08
N ARG A 36 19.72 -2.38 2.22
CA ARG A 36 20.41 -3.01 3.36
C ARG A 36 19.46 -3.84 4.21
N ILE A 37 18.73 -4.73 3.56
CA ILE A 37 17.77 -5.65 4.17
C ILE A 37 18.16 -7.09 3.84
N GLN A 38 17.85 -7.99 4.77
CA GLN A 38 17.88 -9.44 4.56
C GLN A 38 16.43 -9.94 4.51
N PRO A 39 16.15 -11.14 3.97
CA PRO A 39 14.81 -11.72 3.97
C PRO A 39 14.17 -11.71 5.37
N LYS A 40 14.93 -12.13 6.39
CA LYS A 40 14.49 -12.06 7.79
C LYS A 40 14.15 -10.64 8.28
N SER A 41 14.87 -9.63 7.81
CA SER A 41 14.56 -8.22 8.14
C SER A 41 13.21 -7.82 7.57
N LEU A 42 12.91 -8.24 6.33
CA LEU A 42 11.63 -7.97 5.69
C LEU A 42 10.49 -8.66 6.44
N ASP A 43 10.66 -9.93 6.83
CA ASP A 43 9.68 -10.67 7.63
C ASP A 43 9.35 -9.95 8.94
N LEU A 44 10.37 -9.47 9.65
CA LEU A 44 10.21 -8.72 10.90
C LEU A 44 9.52 -7.36 10.68
N LEU A 45 9.80 -6.67 9.57
CA LEU A 45 9.13 -5.41 9.22
C LEU A 45 7.66 -5.64 8.87
N LEU A 46 7.35 -6.71 8.14
CA LEU A 46 5.97 -7.11 7.84
C LEU A 46 5.23 -7.52 9.11
N GLU A 47 5.89 -8.22 10.02
CA GLU A 47 5.32 -8.56 11.32
C GLU A 47 5.04 -7.32 12.17
N LEU A 48 5.97 -6.37 12.20
CA LEU A 48 5.74 -5.07 12.83
C LEU A 48 4.52 -4.36 12.22
N ALA A 49 4.38 -4.35 10.89
CA ALA A 49 3.23 -3.75 10.22
C ALA A 49 1.90 -4.40 10.66
N ARG A 50 1.87 -5.73 10.83
CA ARG A 50 0.70 -6.45 11.36
C ARG A 50 0.41 -6.07 12.82
N GLN A 51 1.43 -6.02 13.67
CA GLN A 51 1.31 -5.62 15.08
C GLN A 51 0.81 -4.17 15.23
N ARG A 52 1.21 -3.28 14.31
CA ARG A 52 0.72 -1.90 14.23
C ARG A 52 -0.68 -1.77 13.61
N GLN A 53 -1.34 -2.89 13.33
CA GLN A 53 -2.69 -2.94 12.76
C GLN A 53 -2.81 -2.25 11.39
N LEU A 54 -1.71 -2.22 10.61
CA LEU A 54 -1.73 -1.64 9.27
C LEU A 54 -2.81 -2.28 8.36
N PRO A 55 -3.04 -3.61 8.35
CA PRO A 55 -4.12 -4.19 7.55
C PRO A 55 -5.51 -3.62 7.89
N LYS A 56 -5.82 -3.46 9.19
CA LYS A 56 -7.08 -2.85 9.62
C LYS A 56 -7.16 -1.37 9.24
N ALA A 57 -6.05 -0.64 9.27
CA ALA A 57 -6.01 0.75 8.83
C ALA A 57 -6.26 0.88 7.32
N ILE A 58 -5.72 -0.04 6.52
CA ILE A 58 -5.99 -0.13 5.07
C ILE A 58 -7.48 -0.42 4.83
N GLU A 59 -8.06 -1.43 5.50
CA GLU A 59 -9.51 -1.70 5.40
C GLU A 59 -10.35 -0.47 5.77
N ARG A 60 -9.99 0.23 6.86
CA ARG A 60 -10.68 1.45 7.29
C ARG A 60 -10.57 2.56 6.24
N LEU A 61 -9.43 2.71 5.57
CA LEU A 61 -9.26 3.67 4.47
C LEU A 61 -10.21 3.36 3.31
N PHE A 62 -10.22 2.12 2.83
CA PHE A 62 -11.02 1.72 1.67
C PHE A 62 -12.54 1.69 1.95
N ASN A 63 -12.94 1.39 3.19
CA ASN A 63 -14.34 1.35 3.59
C ASN A 63 -14.90 2.73 4.01
N GLY A 64 -14.14 3.82 3.82
CA GLY A 64 -14.59 5.17 4.15
C GLY A 64 -14.72 5.45 5.65
N GLY A 65 -13.95 4.74 6.48
CA GLY A 65 -13.85 5.04 7.91
C GLY A 65 -12.99 6.27 8.19
N ILE A 66 -13.09 6.80 9.40
CA ILE A 66 -12.31 7.97 9.83
C ILE A 66 -10.84 7.58 9.96
N VAL A 67 -10.02 8.05 9.00
CA VAL A 67 -8.56 7.90 8.99
C VAL A 67 -7.84 9.24 9.19
N ASN A 68 -8.54 10.36 9.04
CA ASN A 68 -8.09 11.69 9.44
C ASN A 68 -8.78 12.07 10.78
N PRO A 69 -8.20 11.68 11.93
CA PRO A 69 -8.85 11.88 13.23
C PRO A 69 -8.89 13.34 13.68
N SER A 70 -7.94 14.19 13.25
CA SER A 70 -7.93 15.61 13.63
C SER A 70 -9.09 16.39 13.03
N GLU A 71 -9.61 15.96 11.88
CA GLU A 71 -10.78 16.58 11.23
C GLU A 71 -12.03 15.71 11.29
N LEU A 72 -11.96 14.54 11.93
CA LEU A 72 -13.05 13.54 11.96
C LEU A 72 -13.55 13.16 10.57
N ARG A 73 -12.63 12.98 9.60
CA ARG A 73 -12.97 12.73 8.20
C ARG A 73 -12.41 11.41 7.64
N PRO A 74 -13.11 10.79 6.67
CA PRO A 74 -12.52 9.77 5.83
C PRO A 74 -11.53 10.38 4.81
N ALA A 75 -10.72 9.53 4.18
CA ALA A 75 -9.93 9.88 3.02
C ALA A 75 -10.31 8.98 1.84
N LEU A 76 -10.98 9.53 0.83
CA LEU A 76 -11.62 8.77 -0.26
C LEU A 76 -10.92 8.92 -1.62
N HIS A 77 -9.65 9.32 -1.64
CA HIS A 77 -8.92 9.54 -2.90
C HIS A 77 -8.81 8.27 -3.76
N THR A 78 -8.84 7.09 -3.14
CA THR A 78 -8.88 5.80 -3.85
C THR A 78 -10.20 5.60 -4.60
N ALA A 79 -11.33 5.99 -4.00
CA ALA A 79 -12.66 5.88 -4.61
C ALA A 79 -12.75 6.66 -5.92
N LEU A 80 -12.09 7.82 -6.03
CA LEU A 80 -12.08 8.65 -7.25
C LEU A 80 -11.48 7.94 -8.48
N ARG A 81 -10.68 6.89 -8.29
CA ARG A 81 -10.03 6.13 -9.38
C ARG A 81 -10.51 4.69 -9.47
N GLN A 82 -11.52 4.31 -8.68
CA GLN A 82 -12.01 2.96 -8.69
C GLN A 82 -12.78 2.68 -9.99
N SER A 83 -12.36 1.66 -10.72
CA SER A 83 -13.03 1.25 -11.97
C SER A 83 -14.13 0.21 -11.71
N GLN A 84 -13.91 -0.68 -10.75
CA GLN A 84 -14.82 -1.75 -10.34
C GLN A 84 -14.79 -1.95 -8.83
N GLY A 85 -15.87 -2.51 -8.27
CA GLY A 85 -15.98 -2.86 -6.85
C GLY A 85 -16.84 -1.90 -6.03
N PRO A 86 -17.12 -2.26 -4.77
CA PRO A 86 -18.01 -1.48 -3.91
C PRO A 86 -17.38 -0.13 -3.55
N TYR A 87 -18.20 0.92 -3.65
CA TYR A 87 -17.86 2.24 -3.14
C TYR A 87 -18.27 2.37 -1.68
N PRO A 88 -17.48 3.07 -0.83
CA PRO A 88 -17.85 3.28 0.56
C PRO A 88 -19.06 4.21 0.66
N LYS A 89 -20.01 3.92 1.55
CA LYS A 89 -21.07 4.88 1.90
C LYS A 89 -20.57 5.78 3.02
N VAL A 90 -20.63 7.10 2.83
CA VAL A 90 -20.22 8.09 3.83
C VAL A 90 -21.38 9.03 4.08
N ASP A 91 -21.74 9.24 5.35
CA ASP A 91 -22.85 10.09 5.77
C ASP A 91 -24.19 9.79 5.04
N GLY A 92 -24.42 8.50 4.75
CA GLY A 92 -25.60 8.02 4.03
C GLY A 92 -25.58 8.26 2.51
N GLN A 93 -24.53 8.88 1.98
CA GLN A 93 -24.39 9.15 0.55
C GLN A 93 -23.78 7.97 -0.20
N ASP A 94 -24.28 7.73 -1.41
CA ASP A 94 -23.64 6.82 -2.36
C ASP A 94 -22.49 7.56 -3.06
N THR A 95 -21.27 7.35 -2.56
CA THR A 95 -20.11 8.04 -3.13
C THR A 95 -19.83 7.62 -4.57
N GLY A 96 -20.20 6.40 -4.97
CA GLY A 96 -20.02 5.92 -6.34
C GLY A 96 -20.84 6.73 -7.33
N GLN A 97 -22.11 6.97 -6.99
CA GLN A 97 -22.98 7.80 -7.82
C GLN A 97 -22.47 9.25 -7.90
N LEU A 98 -22.08 9.85 -6.77
CA LEU A 98 -21.58 11.22 -6.73
C LEU A 98 -20.31 11.42 -7.59
N ILE A 99 -19.40 10.44 -7.55
CA ILE A 99 -18.18 10.47 -8.36
C ILE A 99 -18.52 10.34 -9.85
N ALA A 100 -19.42 9.43 -10.23
CA ALA A 100 -19.86 9.24 -11.60
C ALA A 100 -20.53 10.50 -12.16
N ASP A 101 -21.42 11.13 -11.39
CA ASP A 101 -22.09 12.37 -11.78
C ASP A 101 -21.09 13.51 -11.98
N ASN A 102 -20.11 13.63 -11.08
CA ASN A 102 -19.05 14.63 -11.20
C ASN A 102 -18.17 14.41 -12.43
N LEU A 103 -17.77 13.16 -12.70
CA LEU A 103 -16.99 12.81 -13.87
C LEU A 103 -17.74 13.14 -15.17
N ALA A 104 -19.03 12.83 -15.24
CA ALA A 104 -19.87 13.16 -16.39
C ALA A 104 -19.98 14.68 -16.61
N ASN A 105 -20.01 15.47 -15.54
CA ASN A 105 -20.02 16.94 -15.64
C ASN A 105 -18.68 17.50 -16.15
N MET A 106 -17.55 16.90 -15.78
CA MET A 106 -16.22 17.32 -16.26
C MET A 106 -15.96 16.98 -17.74
N GLN A 107 -16.68 16.02 -18.30
CA GLN A 107 -16.53 15.57 -19.69
C GLN A 107 -17.42 16.33 -20.69
N ARG A 108 -18.22 17.28 -20.20
CA ARG A 108 -19.05 18.18 -21.02
C ARG A 108 -18.27 19.43 -21.39
#